data_AF-A0AA37WIA2-F1
#
_entry.id   AF-A0AA37WIA2-F1
#
_cell.length_a   1.000
_cell.length_b   1.000
_cell.length_c   1.000
_cell.angle_alpha   90.00
_cell.angle_beta   90.00
_cell.angle_gamma   90.00
#
_symmetry.space_group_name_H-M   'P 1'
#
loop_
_entity.id
_entity.type
_entity.pdbx_description
1 polymer ?
#
loop_
_entity_poly.entity_id
_entity_poly.type
_entity_poly.pdbx_seq_one_letter_code
_entity_poly.pdbx_strand_id
1 'polypeptide(L)'
;MFRTVALQTIGFAIYSQKQNFVLNANTVNSHMIKNIFSPLAVIIVVFILIRVVVGGGGTDIVNDTKNEVVIDNANMRLDSKISDTSYAANSAIGNNINTQSESRENQDVSVEKTEYEIGWCFPDEDLGQSDHDFMKQLVADWSEYTGRAYAKSTAVIFEDNYHFENNEFVSPYQELSEEELESRAKGDDKWAKIAFIQLGSFFQIDSMRHVANELLVSGASYHALNFLIRDKLVSAKAAYRKTKDVKLSREHLIDAVAYLFIALEDYNDLALVTYVANVSSDELLSEQLNPQWLLQGFDDEISQRYKELTDNIARKRENNGIDVERAPPEVKQLFSRVLASFYRSDRNVIEQLNDFKTISSADLSVSPCTERHIERLVKIENQ
;
A
#
# COMPACT_ATOMS: atom_id res chain seq x y z
N MET A 1 -59.63 -24.84 -6.66
CA MET A 1 -58.79 -25.17 -7.84
C MET A 1 -57.35 -25.26 -7.35
N PHE A 2 -56.86 -26.44 -6.91
CA PHE A 2 -56.15 -27.46 -7.72
C PHE A 2 -54.99 -26.84 -8.52
N ARG A 3 -53.69 -27.18 -8.42
CA ARG A 3 -52.87 -28.27 -7.83
C ARG A 3 -51.49 -27.65 -7.50
N THR A 4 -50.76 -27.91 -6.41
CA THR A 4 -49.96 -29.10 -6.06
C THR A 4 -49.01 -29.60 -7.16
N VAL A 5 -47.70 -29.37 -7.01
CA VAL A 5 -46.63 -30.40 -7.05
C VAL A 5 -45.45 -29.90 -6.21
N ALA A 6 -45.01 -30.75 -5.29
CA ALA A 6 -43.81 -30.66 -4.46
C ALA A 6 -42.73 -31.58 -5.02
N LEU A 7 -41.46 -31.37 -4.67
CA LEU A 7 -40.43 -32.37 -4.31
C LEU A 7 -39.13 -31.59 -4.00
N GLN A 8 -38.75 -31.42 -2.72
CA GLN A 8 -37.99 -32.32 -1.82
C GLN A 8 -36.46 -32.05 -1.88
N THR A 9 -35.88 -31.40 -0.84
CA THR A 9 -35.09 -31.96 0.30
C THR A 9 -33.77 -32.62 -0.13
N ILE A 10 -32.61 -32.38 0.50
CA ILE A 10 -32.14 -32.64 1.89
C ILE A 10 -30.82 -31.83 2.04
N GLY A 11 -30.34 -31.26 3.15
CA GLY A 11 -30.69 -31.31 4.57
C GLY A 11 -29.41 -31.24 5.45
N PHE A 12 -29.48 -30.42 6.50
CA PHE A 12 -28.75 -30.44 7.80
C PHE A 12 -27.21 -30.27 7.81
N ALA A 13 -26.61 -29.23 8.40
CA ALA A 13 -26.61 -28.74 9.80
C ALA A 13 -25.92 -29.69 10.80
N ILE A 14 -24.91 -29.18 11.54
CA ILE A 14 -24.66 -29.45 12.97
C ILE A 14 -23.79 -28.31 13.54
N TYR A 15 -24.17 -27.93 14.75
CA TYR A 15 -23.76 -26.80 15.58
C TYR A 15 -22.93 -27.33 16.78
N SER A 16 -21.95 -26.55 17.24
CA SER A 16 -21.44 -26.42 18.62
C SER A 16 -21.06 -27.65 19.46
N GLN A 17 -19.79 -27.70 19.92
CA GLN A 17 -19.41 -27.58 21.35
C GLN A 17 -17.92 -27.93 21.56
N LYS A 18 -17.18 -27.08 22.26
CA LYS A 18 -15.93 -27.44 22.94
C LYS A 18 -16.09 -27.14 24.42
N GLN A 19 -16.06 -28.18 25.26
CA GLN A 19 -15.79 -28.07 26.69
C GLN A 19 -14.58 -28.94 27.06
N ASN A 20 -13.88 -28.45 28.07
CA ASN A 20 -12.68 -28.97 28.72
C ASN A 20 -12.84 -30.40 29.25
N PHE A 21 -11.76 -31.17 29.24
CA PHE A 21 -11.50 -32.16 30.28
C PHE A 21 -9.99 -32.33 30.53
N VAL A 22 -9.61 -32.19 31.79
CA VAL A 22 -8.33 -32.56 32.41
C VAL A 22 -8.49 -33.97 32.96
N LEU A 23 -7.50 -34.87 32.79
CA LEU A 23 -7.03 -35.80 33.84
C LEU A 23 -5.80 -36.63 33.40
N ASN A 24 -4.89 -36.75 34.37
CA ASN A 24 -3.71 -37.61 34.46
C ASN A 24 -4.05 -39.12 34.49
N ALA A 25 -3.12 -39.98 34.01
CA ALA A 25 -2.44 -41.04 34.78
C ALA A 25 -1.84 -42.17 33.89
N ASN A 26 -0.50 -42.29 33.94
CA ASN A 26 0.34 -43.48 34.20
C ASN A 26 0.00 -44.90 33.67
N THR A 27 0.98 -45.45 32.92
CA THR A 27 1.54 -46.83 32.86
C THR A 27 0.63 -48.07 32.77
N VAL A 28 0.92 -48.95 31.80
CA VAL A 28 1.36 -50.36 32.01
C VAL A 28 1.92 -50.93 30.70
N ASN A 29 2.92 -51.80 30.86
CA ASN A 29 3.80 -52.41 29.88
C ASN A 29 3.33 -53.82 29.46
N SER A 30 3.93 -54.33 28.38
CA SER A 30 4.20 -55.75 28.06
C SER A 30 3.40 -56.47 26.95
N HIS A 31 4.15 -56.76 25.89
CA HIS A 31 4.38 -58.04 25.20
C HIS A 31 3.26 -58.83 24.48
N MET A 32 3.55 -59.01 23.18
CA MET A 32 3.61 -60.26 22.38
C MET A 32 2.50 -60.61 21.38
N ILE A 33 2.95 -60.62 20.10
CA ILE A 33 2.75 -61.67 19.06
C ILE A 33 1.41 -61.65 18.29
N LYS A 34 1.41 -61.30 16.98
CA LYS A 34 1.61 -62.23 15.84
C LYS A 34 1.34 -61.56 14.47
N ASN A 35 2.29 -61.76 13.55
CA ASN A 35 2.22 -61.76 12.09
C ASN A 35 0.87 -61.50 11.39
N ILE A 36 0.80 -60.41 10.62
CA ILE A 36 0.15 -60.39 9.29
C ILE A 36 1.09 -59.65 8.32
N PHE A 37 1.66 -60.40 7.39
CA PHE A 37 2.38 -59.88 6.22
C PHE A 37 1.37 -59.18 5.30
N SER A 38 1.58 -57.91 4.98
CA SER A 38 0.87 -57.17 3.92
C SER A 38 1.87 -56.68 2.88
N PRO A 39 1.62 -56.87 1.57
CA PRO A 39 2.57 -56.57 0.48
C PRO A 39 2.76 -55.07 0.18
N LEU A 40 2.35 -54.16 1.07
CA LEU A 40 2.50 -52.71 0.89
C LEU A 40 3.85 -52.13 1.35
N ALA A 41 4.69 -52.91 2.05
CA ALA A 41 5.98 -52.43 2.55
C ALA A 41 7.14 -52.48 1.53
N VAL A 42 6.95 -53.10 0.36
CA VAL A 42 7.99 -53.22 -0.67
C VAL A 42 8.02 -52.00 -1.61
N ILE A 43 6.96 -51.20 -1.67
CA ILE A 43 6.90 -49.99 -2.51
C ILE A 43 7.55 -48.78 -1.83
N ILE A 44 7.58 -48.74 -0.49
CA ILE A 44 8.13 -47.59 0.27
C ILE A 44 9.67 -47.65 0.37
N VAL A 45 10.27 -48.84 0.35
CA VAL A 45 11.75 -48.97 0.42
C VAL A 45 12.41 -48.71 -0.94
N VAL A 46 11.71 -48.92 -2.06
CA VAL A 46 12.23 -48.59 -3.41
C VAL A 46 12.19 -47.09 -3.69
N PHE A 47 11.23 -46.33 -3.13
CA PHE A 47 11.19 -44.88 -3.26
C PHE A 47 12.20 -44.14 -2.37
N ILE A 48 12.63 -44.74 -1.25
CA ILE A 48 13.63 -44.14 -0.34
C ILE A 48 15.07 -44.41 -0.82
N LEU A 49 15.31 -45.42 -1.66
CA LEU A 49 16.64 -45.75 -2.19
C LEU A 49 16.99 -45.12 -3.56
N ILE A 50 16.07 -44.38 -4.19
CA ILE A 50 16.34 -43.60 -5.44
C ILE A 50 16.65 -42.12 -5.16
N ARG A 51 16.88 -41.73 -3.89
CA ARG A 51 17.22 -40.35 -3.48
C ARG A 51 18.64 -40.17 -2.94
N VAL A 52 19.51 -41.17 -3.08
CA VAL A 52 20.92 -41.05 -2.71
C VAL A 52 21.77 -41.46 -3.91
N VAL A 53 22.67 -40.56 -4.33
CA VAL A 53 23.67 -40.69 -5.40
C VAL A 53 23.17 -40.25 -6.80
N VAL A 54 23.17 -38.93 -7.06
CA VAL A 54 24.16 -38.18 -7.90
C VAL A 54 23.72 -36.70 -8.01
N GLY A 55 24.52 -35.80 -7.43
CA GLY A 55 24.92 -34.49 -8.01
C GLY A 55 23.89 -33.41 -8.33
N GLY A 56 23.83 -32.39 -7.46
CA GLY A 56 24.00 -30.97 -7.83
C GLY A 56 22.92 -30.28 -8.67
N GLY A 57 22.15 -29.38 -8.04
CA GLY A 57 21.31 -28.39 -8.73
C GLY A 57 20.06 -28.10 -7.93
N GLY A 58 20.12 -27.08 -7.07
CA GLY A 58 18.95 -26.61 -6.32
C GLY A 58 17.93 -25.97 -7.27
N THR A 59 16.75 -26.56 -7.33
CA THR A 59 15.54 -25.89 -7.79
C THR A 59 14.55 -25.95 -6.64
N ASP A 60 14.43 -24.83 -5.91
CA ASP A 60 13.34 -24.65 -4.97
C ASP A 60 12.02 -24.60 -5.76
N ILE A 61 11.12 -25.48 -5.35
CA ILE A 61 9.76 -25.59 -5.85
C ILE A 61 9.01 -24.37 -5.32
N VAL A 62 8.90 -23.34 -6.15
CA VAL A 62 7.95 -22.24 -5.99
C VAL A 62 6.56 -22.79 -6.29
N ASN A 63 5.82 -23.13 -5.24
CA ASN A 63 4.38 -23.35 -5.29
C ASN A 63 3.77 -22.63 -4.08
N ASP A 64 3.49 -21.33 -4.22
CA ASP A 64 2.20 -20.69 -3.91
C ASP A 64 2.34 -19.17 -3.90
N THR A 65 1.98 -18.52 -5.01
CA THR A 65 1.63 -17.08 -5.04
C THR A 65 0.68 -16.84 -6.21
N LYS A 66 -0.55 -17.36 -6.11
CA LYS A 66 -1.67 -16.93 -6.98
C LYS A 66 -2.56 -15.86 -6.32
N ASN A 67 -2.25 -15.43 -5.11
CA ASN A 67 -3.07 -14.45 -4.38
C ASN A 67 -2.63 -12.99 -4.54
N GLU A 68 -1.58 -12.69 -5.31
CA GLU A 68 -1.04 -11.32 -5.38
C GLU A 68 -1.77 -10.41 -6.39
N VAL A 69 -2.47 -10.98 -7.38
CA VAL A 69 -3.28 -10.22 -8.37
C VAL A 69 -4.58 -9.65 -7.75
N VAL A 70 -4.96 -10.09 -6.55
CA VAL A 70 -6.22 -9.65 -5.91
C VAL A 70 -6.05 -8.32 -5.16
N ILE A 71 -4.83 -7.95 -4.78
CA ILE A 71 -4.59 -6.78 -3.90
C ILE A 71 -4.48 -5.47 -4.70
N ASP A 72 -3.92 -5.49 -5.91
CA ASP A 72 -3.89 -4.29 -6.77
C ASP A 72 -5.32 -3.84 -7.15
N ASN A 73 -6.25 -4.78 -7.27
CA ASN A 73 -7.69 -4.51 -7.46
C ASN A 73 -8.39 -3.96 -6.19
N ALA A 74 -7.85 -4.20 -4.99
CA ALA A 74 -8.40 -3.67 -3.75
C ALA A 74 -8.06 -2.19 -3.56
N ASN A 75 -6.84 -1.78 -3.94
CA ASN A 75 -6.42 -0.38 -3.95
C ASN A 75 -7.18 0.43 -5.01
N MET A 76 -7.35 -0.10 -6.24
CA MET A 76 -8.22 0.51 -7.26
C MET A 76 -9.69 0.61 -6.81
N ARG A 77 -10.21 -0.35 -6.05
CA ARG A 77 -11.59 -0.31 -5.54
C ARG A 77 -11.79 0.72 -4.43
N LEU A 78 -10.80 0.94 -3.57
CA LEU A 78 -10.86 1.99 -2.55
C LEU A 78 -10.85 3.37 -3.22
N ASP A 79 -9.97 3.57 -4.20
CA ASP A 79 -9.90 4.80 -5.00
C ASP A 79 -11.14 5.03 -5.85
N SER A 80 -11.78 3.99 -6.40
CA SER A 80 -13.05 4.15 -7.13
C SER A 80 -14.20 4.66 -6.24
N LYS A 81 -14.33 4.14 -5.01
CA LYS A 81 -15.36 4.60 -4.05
C LYS A 81 -15.08 6.01 -3.53
N ILE A 82 -13.80 6.39 -3.43
CA ILE A 82 -13.35 7.73 -3.05
C ILE A 82 -13.52 8.71 -4.24
N SER A 83 -13.33 8.26 -5.48
CA SER A 83 -13.45 9.08 -6.70
C SER A 83 -14.92 9.40 -7.05
N ASP A 84 -15.82 8.40 -6.96
CA ASP A 84 -17.22 8.52 -7.39
C ASP A 84 -18.03 9.61 -6.65
N THR A 85 -17.58 10.04 -5.46
CA THR A 85 -18.21 11.12 -4.70
C THR A 85 -17.77 12.54 -5.09
N SER A 86 -16.66 12.70 -5.82
CA SER A 86 -16.19 14.04 -6.27
C SER A 86 -16.62 14.39 -7.70
N TYR A 87 -16.80 13.39 -8.57
CA TYR A 87 -17.04 13.63 -9.99
C TYR A 87 -18.51 13.55 -10.43
N ALA A 88 -19.42 13.05 -9.57
CA ALA A 88 -20.86 13.12 -9.83
C ALA A 88 -21.37 14.59 -9.94
N ALA A 89 -20.61 15.56 -9.43
CA ALA A 89 -20.88 17.00 -9.61
C ALA A 89 -20.35 17.58 -10.94
N ASN A 90 -19.37 16.93 -11.59
CA ASN A 90 -18.67 17.48 -12.77
C ASN A 90 -19.23 17.01 -14.12
N SER A 91 -20.13 16.02 -14.16
CA SER A 91 -20.75 15.53 -15.41
C SER A 91 -21.87 16.44 -15.96
N ALA A 92 -22.26 17.51 -15.26
CA ALA A 92 -23.39 18.35 -15.66
C ALA A 92 -23.02 19.62 -16.44
N ILE A 93 -21.73 19.92 -16.63
CA ILE A 93 -21.26 21.15 -17.30
C ILE A 93 -20.40 20.78 -18.52
N GLY A 94 -21.02 20.14 -19.49
CA GLY A 94 -20.40 19.86 -20.78
C GLY A 94 -21.38 20.13 -21.90
N ASN A 95 -21.27 21.31 -22.53
CA ASN A 95 -21.40 21.54 -23.98
C ASN A 95 -21.66 23.03 -24.30
N ASN A 96 -20.59 23.77 -24.63
CA ASN A 96 -20.50 24.67 -25.79
C ASN A 96 -19.31 25.62 -25.63
N ILE A 97 -18.16 25.31 -26.23
CA ILE A 97 -17.24 26.37 -26.67
C ILE A 97 -16.69 25.99 -28.05
N ASN A 98 -17.16 26.75 -29.03
CA ASN A 98 -16.66 26.76 -30.40
C ASN A 98 -15.27 27.38 -30.45
N THR A 99 -14.49 26.84 -31.37
CA THR A 99 -13.15 27.24 -31.79
C THR A 99 -13.08 28.71 -32.22
N GLN A 100 -12.12 29.46 -31.69
CA GLN A 100 -11.40 30.47 -32.46
C GLN A 100 -10.01 30.72 -31.88
N SER A 101 -9.02 30.34 -32.67
CA SER A 101 -7.61 30.55 -32.45
C SER A 101 -7.26 32.00 -32.77
N GLU A 102 -6.71 32.75 -31.82
CA GLU A 102 -5.91 33.93 -32.10
C GLU A 102 -4.84 34.12 -31.02
N SER A 103 -3.66 34.48 -31.49
CA SER A 103 -2.36 34.64 -30.82
C SER A 103 -2.41 35.23 -29.41
N ARG A 104 -1.76 34.57 -28.44
CA ARG A 104 -1.41 35.18 -27.15
C ARG A 104 0.10 35.27 -26.96
N GLU A 105 0.52 36.51 -27.04
CA GLU A 105 1.76 37.09 -26.57
C GLU A 105 1.98 36.75 -25.08
N ASN A 106 3.24 36.47 -24.73
CA ASN A 106 3.73 36.23 -23.37
C ASN A 106 3.20 37.29 -22.40
N GLN A 107 2.26 36.91 -21.53
CA GLN A 107 2.04 37.59 -20.27
C GLN A 107 2.41 36.61 -19.17
N ASP A 108 3.58 36.87 -18.58
CA ASP A 108 3.99 36.41 -17.26
C ASP A 108 2.97 36.94 -16.25
N VAL A 109 1.91 36.17 -16.02
CA VAL A 109 0.94 36.44 -14.97
C VAL A 109 1.58 35.92 -13.69
N SER A 110 2.32 36.79 -13.01
CA SER A 110 2.61 36.58 -11.59
C SER A 110 1.27 36.54 -10.87
N VAL A 111 0.78 35.34 -10.56
CA VAL A 111 -0.41 35.15 -9.73
C VAL A 111 -0.07 35.73 -8.37
N GLU A 112 -0.57 36.93 -8.12
CA GLU A 112 -0.45 37.62 -6.86
C GLU A 112 -1.10 36.73 -5.79
N LYS A 113 -0.32 36.32 -4.79
CA LYS A 113 -0.73 35.42 -3.71
C LYS A 113 -1.83 36.11 -2.89
N THR A 114 -3.09 35.89 -3.24
CA THR A 114 -4.23 36.29 -2.42
C THR A 114 -4.14 35.61 -1.07
N GLU A 115 -4.43 36.36 -0.01
CA GLU A 115 -4.47 35.87 1.35
C GLU A 115 -5.54 34.76 1.42
N TYR A 116 -5.09 33.51 1.54
CA TYR A 116 -5.94 32.32 1.49
C TYR A 116 -7.11 32.40 2.49
N GLU A 117 -8.29 31.94 2.09
CA GLU A 117 -9.37 31.68 3.04
C GLU A 117 -8.92 30.59 4.02
N ILE A 118 -8.62 30.99 5.27
CA ILE A 118 -8.12 30.07 6.30
C ILE A 118 -9.26 29.14 6.74
N GLY A 119 -9.02 27.83 6.78
CA GLY A 119 -9.91 26.85 7.41
C GLY A 119 -10.85 26.09 6.48
N TRP A 120 -10.55 26.04 5.18
CA TRP A 120 -11.24 25.14 4.25
C TRP A 120 -10.90 23.67 4.55
N CYS A 121 -11.82 22.78 4.18
CA CYS A 121 -11.60 21.33 4.19
C CYS A 121 -12.14 20.67 2.91
N PHE A 122 -13.09 21.33 2.25
CA PHE A 122 -13.67 20.90 0.98
C PHE A 122 -13.44 22.00 -0.07
N PRO A 123 -12.43 21.87 -0.96
CA PRO A 123 -12.13 22.89 -1.96
C PRO A 123 -13.35 23.32 -2.79
N ASP A 124 -14.21 22.38 -3.19
CA ASP A 124 -15.39 22.67 -4.01
C ASP A 124 -16.51 23.45 -3.28
N GLU A 125 -16.49 23.48 -1.95
CA GLU A 125 -17.56 24.07 -1.12
C GLU A 125 -17.09 25.28 -0.33
N ASP A 126 -15.85 25.22 0.16
CA ASP A 126 -15.29 26.19 1.08
C ASP A 126 -14.47 27.27 0.38
N LEU A 127 -14.01 27.06 -0.87
CA LEU A 127 -13.17 28.02 -1.61
C LEU A 127 -13.93 28.75 -2.71
N GLY A 128 -13.56 30.02 -2.91
CA GLY A 128 -13.91 30.74 -4.13
C GLY A 128 -13.26 30.13 -5.39
N GLN A 129 -13.86 30.35 -6.56
CA GLN A 129 -13.40 29.75 -7.83
C GLN A 129 -11.90 29.99 -8.13
N SER A 130 -11.39 31.19 -7.85
CA SER A 130 -9.97 31.51 -8.09
C SER A 130 -9.02 30.68 -7.23
N ASP A 131 -9.32 30.55 -5.93
CA ASP A 131 -8.50 29.77 -5.00
C ASP A 131 -8.63 28.27 -5.29
N HIS A 132 -9.81 27.83 -5.71
CA HIS A 132 -10.03 26.47 -6.18
C HIS A 132 -9.20 26.12 -7.44
N ASP A 133 -9.15 27.01 -8.43
CA ASP A 133 -8.34 26.80 -9.64
C ASP A 133 -6.84 26.83 -9.33
N PHE A 134 -6.40 27.72 -8.44
CA PHE A 134 -5.03 27.72 -7.94
C PHE A 134 -4.71 26.41 -7.19
N MET A 135 -5.62 25.93 -6.34
CA MET A 135 -5.46 24.66 -5.61
C MET A 135 -5.28 23.48 -6.56
N LYS A 136 -6.05 23.43 -7.65
CA LYS A 136 -5.87 22.39 -8.68
C LYS A 136 -4.48 22.41 -9.29
N GLN A 137 -3.95 23.59 -9.61
CA GLN A 137 -2.60 23.72 -10.14
C GLN A 137 -1.55 23.29 -9.12
N LEU A 138 -1.67 23.75 -7.86
CA LEU A 138 -0.75 23.36 -6.79
C LEU A 138 -0.72 21.84 -6.58
N VAL A 139 -1.87 21.19 -6.61
CA VAL A 139 -1.95 19.72 -6.49
C VAL A 139 -1.34 19.01 -7.68
N ALA A 140 -1.54 19.53 -8.91
CA ALA A 140 -0.94 18.97 -10.11
C ALA A 140 0.60 19.09 -10.05
N ASP A 141 1.13 20.27 -9.70
CA ASP A 141 2.57 20.52 -9.57
C ASP A 141 3.20 19.64 -8.48
N TRP A 142 2.54 19.54 -7.32
CA TRP A 142 3.00 18.68 -6.23
C TRP A 142 2.96 17.19 -6.60
N SER A 143 1.93 16.76 -7.32
CA SER A 143 1.80 15.38 -7.82
C SER A 143 2.88 15.06 -8.84
N GLU A 144 3.18 15.99 -9.75
CA GLU A 144 4.29 15.84 -10.70
C GLU A 144 5.64 15.76 -9.98
N TYR A 145 5.87 16.66 -9.02
CA TYR A 145 7.09 16.74 -8.24
C TYR A 145 7.36 15.45 -7.45
N THR A 146 6.37 15.00 -6.67
CA THR A 146 6.47 13.77 -5.86
C THR A 146 6.41 12.48 -6.67
N GLY A 147 6.08 12.58 -7.96
CA GLY A 147 6.02 11.43 -8.87
C GLY A 147 4.73 10.61 -8.71
N ARG A 148 3.62 11.24 -8.35
CA ARG A 148 2.29 10.62 -8.31
C ARG A 148 1.75 10.47 -9.73
N ALA A 149 1.98 9.30 -10.31
CA ALA A 149 1.51 8.95 -11.64
C ALA A 149 1.24 7.44 -11.71
N TYR A 150 0.03 7.06 -12.09
CA TYR A 150 -0.39 5.67 -12.04
C TYR A 150 -0.28 5.00 -13.42
N ALA A 151 0.48 3.91 -13.46
CA ALA A 151 0.50 3.06 -14.64
C ALA A 151 -0.76 2.19 -14.68
N LYS A 152 -1.38 2.08 -15.86
CA LYS A 152 -2.41 1.07 -16.11
C LYS A 152 -1.83 -0.33 -16.03
N SER A 153 -2.55 -1.24 -15.37
CA SER A 153 -2.21 -2.65 -15.52
C SER A 153 -2.55 -3.12 -16.93
N THR A 154 -1.93 -4.21 -17.39
CA THR A 154 -2.21 -4.81 -18.70
C THR A 154 -3.70 -5.17 -18.86
N ALA A 155 -4.41 -5.44 -17.76
CA ALA A 155 -5.82 -5.80 -17.78
C ALA A 155 -6.75 -4.63 -18.15
N VAL A 156 -6.31 -3.38 -17.94
CA VAL A 156 -7.13 -2.16 -18.06
C VAL A 156 -6.46 -1.11 -18.93
N ILE A 157 -5.48 -1.49 -19.75
CA ILE A 157 -4.68 -0.56 -20.57
C ILE A 157 -5.54 0.25 -21.56
N PHE A 158 -6.70 -0.29 -21.95
CA PHE A 158 -7.66 0.34 -22.86
C PHE A 158 -8.73 1.19 -22.16
N GLU A 159 -8.79 1.17 -20.82
CA GLU A 159 -9.71 2.04 -20.06
C GLU A 159 -9.29 3.51 -20.19
N ASP A 160 -10.20 4.43 -19.93
CA ASP A 160 -9.85 5.84 -19.87
C ASP A 160 -8.92 6.13 -18.67
N ASN A 161 -8.32 7.33 -18.65
CA ASN A 161 -7.39 7.71 -17.59
C ASN A 161 -8.11 8.16 -16.31
N TYR A 162 -9.42 7.99 -16.20
CA TYR A 162 -10.21 8.54 -15.09
C TYR A 162 -9.76 8.00 -13.72
N HIS A 163 -9.29 6.75 -13.66
CA HIS A 163 -8.73 6.13 -12.47
C HIS A 163 -7.19 6.10 -12.44
N PHE A 164 -6.53 6.74 -13.41
CA PHE A 164 -5.07 6.71 -13.58
C PHE A 164 -4.53 8.13 -13.67
N GLU A 165 -4.49 8.79 -12.51
CA GLU A 165 -3.96 10.16 -12.38
C GLU A 165 -2.55 10.26 -12.97
N ASN A 166 -2.34 11.31 -13.78
CA ASN A 166 -1.08 11.62 -14.46
C ASN A 166 -0.48 10.45 -15.28
N ASN A 167 -1.32 9.54 -15.79
CA ASN A 167 -0.87 8.39 -16.57
C ASN A 167 -0.06 8.80 -17.81
N GLU A 168 -0.28 9.98 -18.37
CA GLU A 168 0.46 10.51 -19.52
C GLU A 168 1.98 10.48 -19.31
N PHE A 169 2.48 10.68 -18.09
CA PHE A 169 3.92 10.64 -17.80
C PHE A 169 4.51 9.25 -17.84
N VAL A 170 3.74 8.23 -17.44
CA VAL A 170 4.21 6.84 -17.33
C VAL A 170 3.76 5.96 -18.49
N SER A 171 2.77 6.40 -19.27
CA SER A 171 2.21 5.68 -20.42
C SER A 171 3.24 5.25 -21.46
N PRO A 172 4.29 6.03 -21.80
CA PRO A 172 5.27 5.61 -22.80
C PRO A 172 6.10 4.39 -22.37
N TYR A 173 6.16 4.10 -21.07
CA TYR A 173 6.95 3.01 -20.52
C TYR A 173 6.15 1.71 -20.38
N GLN A 174 4.82 1.76 -20.52
CA GLN A 174 3.93 0.61 -20.31
C GLN A 174 4.02 -0.43 -21.43
N GLU A 175 4.49 -0.02 -22.61
CA GLU A 175 4.66 -0.88 -23.78
C GLU A 175 6.07 -1.49 -23.87
N LEU A 176 7.00 -1.05 -23.00
CA LEU A 176 8.37 -1.56 -22.99
C LEU A 176 8.43 -2.97 -22.42
N SER A 177 9.39 -3.75 -22.92
CA SER A 177 9.74 -5.00 -22.25
C SER A 177 10.33 -4.72 -20.86
N GLU A 178 10.27 -5.71 -19.97
CA GLU A 178 10.78 -5.61 -18.61
C GLU A 178 12.28 -5.25 -18.56
N GLU A 179 13.07 -5.78 -19.49
CA GLU A 179 14.51 -5.51 -19.63
C GLU A 179 14.78 -4.07 -20.09
N GLU A 180 14.00 -3.58 -21.08
CA GLU A 180 14.09 -2.20 -21.55
C GLU A 180 13.66 -1.21 -20.48
N LEU A 181 12.58 -1.52 -19.75
CA LEU A 181 12.09 -0.70 -18.66
C LEU A 181 13.12 -0.59 -17.53
N GLU A 182 13.73 -1.70 -17.12
CA GLU A 182 14.82 -1.70 -16.15
C GLU A 182 16.01 -0.88 -16.65
N SER A 183 16.38 -1.04 -17.93
CA SER A 183 17.49 -0.28 -18.53
C SER A 183 17.21 1.23 -18.53
N ARG A 184 15.97 1.66 -18.76
CA ARG A 184 15.58 3.08 -18.71
C ARG A 184 15.56 3.59 -17.27
N ALA A 185 15.04 2.80 -16.34
CA ALA A 185 14.97 3.14 -14.92
C ALA A 185 16.36 3.25 -14.27
N LYS A 186 17.38 2.57 -14.80
CA LYS A 186 18.78 2.74 -14.37
C LYS A 186 19.42 4.07 -14.82
N GLY A 187 18.78 4.79 -15.74
CA GLY A 187 19.20 6.14 -16.14
C GLY A 187 18.67 7.23 -15.20
N ASP A 188 18.76 8.50 -15.58
CA ASP A 188 18.23 9.64 -14.81
C ASP A 188 16.77 9.99 -15.16
N ASP A 189 16.03 9.04 -15.70
CA ASP A 189 14.65 9.23 -16.11
C ASP A 189 13.68 8.93 -14.95
N LYS A 190 13.17 9.99 -14.30
CA LYS A 190 12.22 9.93 -13.17
C LYS A 190 11.00 9.06 -13.50
N TRP A 191 10.42 9.22 -14.68
CA TRP A 191 9.17 8.56 -15.05
C TRP A 191 9.40 7.09 -15.43
N ALA A 192 10.53 6.76 -16.04
CA ALA A 192 10.95 5.37 -16.21
C ALA A 192 11.12 4.66 -14.86
N LYS A 193 11.76 5.34 -13.88
CA LYS A 193 11.92 4.81 -12.52
C LYS A 193 10.56 4.55 -11.85
N ILE A 194 9.65 5.50 -11.94
CA ILE A 194 8.28 5.39 -11.38
C ILE A 194 7.49 4.26 -12.07
N ALA A 195 7.57 4.14 -13.40
CA ALA A 195 6.92 3.06 -14.13
C ALA A 195 7.53 1.70 -13.75
N PHE A 196 8.85 1.61 -13.60
CA PHE A 196 9.55 0.38 -13.23
C PHE A 196 9.17 -0.14 -11.85
N ILE A 197 9.01 0.73 -10.84
CA ILE A 197 8.60 0.26 -9.51
C ILE A 197 7.12 -0.17 -9.45
N GLN A 198 6.30 0.26 -10.41
CA GLN A 198 4.89 -0.12 -10.51
C GLN A 198 4.68 -1.39 -11.36
N LEU A 199 5.42 -1.53 -12.46
CA LEU A 199 5.22 -2.57 -13.47
C LEU A 199 6.27 -3.68 -13.44
N GLY A 200 7.42 -3.43 -12.78
CA GLY A 200 8.52 -4.39 -12.69
C GLY A 200 8.10 -5.69 -12.02
N SER A 201 8.72 -6.80 -12.45
CA SER A 201 8.38 -8.10 -11.88
C SER A 201 9.10 -8.33 -10.55
N PHE A 202 8.56 -9.25 -9.75
CA PHE A 202 9.20 -9.70 -8.52
C PHE A 202 10.63 -10.25 -8.72
N PHE A 203 10.97 -10.74 -9.92
CA PHE A 203 12.33 -11.23 -10.21
C PHE A 203 13.38 -10.12 -10.19
N GLN A 204 12.97 -8.85 -10.31
CA GLN A 204 13.83 -7.68 -10.30
C GLN A 204 13.78 -6.90 -8.98
N ILE A 205 13.33 -7.54 -7.89
CA ILE A 205 13.11 -6.86 -6.59
C ILE A 205 14.33 -6.09 -6.07
N ASP A 206 15.55 -6.58 -6.31
CA ASP A 206 16.78 -5.90 -5.91
C ASP A 206 17.00 -4.61 -6.71
N SER A 207 16.77 -4.65 -8.02
CA SER A 207 16.80 -3.47 -8.90
C SER A 207 15.70 -2.47 -8.52
N MET A 208 14.48 -2.95 -8.23
CA MET A 208 13.37 -2.10 -7.79
C MET A 208 13.67 -1.43 -6.44
N ARG A 209 14.29 -2.15 -5.49
CA ARG A 209 14.78 -1.56 -4.23
C ARG A 209 15.81 -0.48 -4.48
N HIS A 210 16.75 -0.69 -5.40
CA HIS A 210 17.72 0.33 -5.75
C HIS A 210 17.04 1.59 -6.32
N VAL A 211 16.17 1.41 -7.31
CA VAL A 211 15.42 2.51 -7.96
C VAL A 211 14.52 3.25 -6.96
N ALA A 212 13.82 2.56 -6.07
CA ALA A 212 12.99 3.18 -5.04
C ALA A 212 13.82 4.05 -4.08
N ASN A 213 15.03 3.61 -3.73
CA ASN A 213 15.94 4.42 -2.91
C ASN A 213 16.45 5.66 -3.66
N GLU A 214 16.71 5.56 -4.96
CA GLU A 214 17.09 6.73 -5.76
C GLU A 214 15.95 7.73 -5.88
N LEU A 215 14.73 7.25 -6.13
CA LEU A 215 13.52 8.07 -6.18
C LEU A 215 13.29 8.81 -4.85
N LEU A 216 13.40 8.11 -3.73
CA LEU A 216 13.30 8.71 -2.39
C LEU A 216 14.35 9.82 -2.17
N VAL A 217 15.59 9.58 -2.60
CA VAL A 217 16.65 10.60 -2.52
C VAL A 217 16.33 11.81 -3.40
N SER A 218 15.80 11.59 -4.61
CA SER A 218 15.46 12.66 -5.56
C SER A 218 14.21 13.49 -5.21
N GLY A 219 13.42 13.08 -4.21
CA GLY A 219 12.17 13.74 -3.84
C GLY A 219 10.91 13.18 -4.52
N ALA A 220 11.07 12.36 -5.56
CA ALA A 220 9.98 11.61 -6.20
C ALA A 220 9.51 10.42 -5.33
N SER A 221 9.06 10.71 -4.11
CA SER A 221 8.91 9.74 -3.03
C SER A 221 7.60 8.94 -3.06
N TYR A 222 6.62 9.33 -3.88
CA TYR A 222 5.23 8.86 -3.80
C TYR A 222 5.13 7.33 -3.85
N HIS A 223 5.49 6.74 -4.99
CA HIS A 223 5.49 5.29 -5.17
C HIS A 223 6.71 4.61 -4.53
N ALA A 224 7.82 5.34 -4.33
CA ALA A 224 9.02 4.80 -3.70
C ALA A 224 8.77 4.36 -2.25
N LEU A 225 8.10 5.20 -1.46
CA LEU A 225 7.79 4.89 -0.06
C LEU A 225 6.73 3.79 0.05
N ASN A 226 5.71 3.80 -0.81
CA ASN A 226 4.78 2.67 -0.95
C ASN A 226 5.53 1.34 -1.16
N PHE A 227 6.42 1.29 -2.17
CA PHE A 227 7.19 0.10 -2.48
C PHE A 227 8.07 -0.34 -1.30
N LEU A 228 8.81 0.58 -0.67
CA LEU A 228 9.71 0.28 0.44
C LEU A 228 8.95 -0.22 1.66
N ILE A 229 7.80 0.37 2.00
CA ILE A 229 6.93 -0.11 3.07
C ILE A 229 6.45 -1.53 2.76
N ARG A 230 5.92 -1.77 1.56
CA ARG A 230 5.46 -3.10 1.13
C ARG A 230 6.59 -4.14 1.17
N ASP A 231 7.78 -3.82 0.68
CA ASP A 231 8.97 -4.69 0.73
C ASP A 231 9.30 -5.10 2.16
N LYS A 232 9.23 -4.17 3.12
CA LYS A 232 9.48 -4.47 4.53
C LYS A 232 8.38 -5.29 5.18
N LEU A 233 7.11 -5.00 4.91
CA LEU A 233 5.99 -5.82 5.40
C LEU A 233 6.06 -7.25 4.85
N VAL A 234 6.38 -7.42 3.56
CA VAL A 234 6.60 -8.75 2.95
C VAL A 234 7.80 -9.45 3.58
N SER A 235 8.90 -8.74 3.81
CA SER A 235 10.10 -9.28 4.46
C SER A 235 9.81 -9.74 5.89
N ALA A 236 9.01 -8.99 6.65
CA ALA A 236 8.56 -9.40 7.99
C ALA A 236 7.79 -10.73 7.95
N LYS A 237 6.83 -10.86 7.03
CA LYS A 237 6.06 -12.10 6.83
C LYS A 237 6.97 -13.26 6.43
N ALA A 238 7.89 -13.03 5.50
CA ALA A 238 8.82 -14.05 5.01
C ALA A 238 9.76 -14.54 6.13
N ALA A 239 10.30 -13.62 6.94
CA ALA A 239 11.11 -13.94 8.10
C ALA A 239 10.34 -14.85 9.08
N TYR A 240 9.14 -14.46 9.48
CA TYR A 240 8.32 -15.25 10.38
C TYR A 240 7.97 -16.63 9.80
N ARG A 241 7.61 -16.71 8.51
CA ARG A 241 7.28 -18.00 7.87
C ARG A 241 8.47 -18.95 7.87
N LYS A 242 9.68 -18.45 7.62
CA LYS A 242 10.91 -19.25 7.52
C LYS A 242 11.42 -19.74 8.88
N THR A 243 11.47 -18.85 9.87
CA THR A 243 12.16 -19.13 11.14
C THR A 243 11.23 -19.25 12.34
N LYS A 244 9.98 -18.78 12.20
CA LYS A 244 9.07 -18.48 13.33
C LYS A 244 9.68 -17.51 14.34
N ASP A 245 10.73 -16.79 13.94
CA ASP A 245 11.41 -15.80 14.76
C ASP A 245 10.73 -14.44 14.63
N VAL A 246 10.16 -14.01 15.74
CA VAL A 246 9.50 -12.71 15.87
C VAL A 246 10.51 -11.57 15.87
N LYS A 247 11.78 -11.81 16.28
CA LYS A 247 12.81 -10.76 16.35
C LYS A 247 13.12 -10.18 14.97
N LEU A 248 13.46 -11.02 14.00
CA LEU A 248 13.78 -10.55 12.64
C LEU A 248 12.56 -9.93 11.96
N SER A 249 11.37 -10.49 12.22
CA SER A 249 10.11 -9.94 11.71
C SER A 249 9.87 -8.53 12.25
N ARG A 250 10.12 -8.31 13.55
CA ARG A 250 10.03 -7.00 14.21
C ARG A 250 11.02 -5.98 13.62
N GLU A 251 12.26 -6.38 13.32
CA GLU A 251 13.23 -5.47 12.69
C GLU A 251 12.72 -4.92 11.35
N HIS A 252 12.08 -5.77 10.54
CA HIS A 252 11.43 -5.32 9.30
C HIS A 252 10.18 -4.47 9.53
N LEU A 253 9.40 -4.73 10.56
CA LEU A 253 8.25 -3.88 10.91
C LEU A 253 8.70 -2.48 11.38
N ILE A 254 9.79 -2.40 12.15
CA ILE A 254 10.42 -1.14 12.53
C ILE A 254 10.84 -0.36 11.28
N ASP A 255 11.47 -1.02 10.29
CA ASP A 255 11.82 -0.38 9.02
C ASP A 255 10.58 0.13 8.27
N ALA A 256 9.49 -0.64 8.24
CA ALA A 256 8.25 -0.24 7.59
C ALA A 256 7.63 1.01 8.23
N VAL A 257 7.58 1.05 9.56
CA VAL A 257 7.09 2.23 10.31
C VAL A 257 8.00 3.44 10.08
N ALA A 258 9.33 3.25 10.07
CA ALA A 258 10.27 4.32 9.80
C ALA A 258 10.10 4.92 8.39
N TYR A 259 9.87 4.10 7.36
CA TYR A 259 9.55 4.61 6.01
C TYR A 259 8.20 5.31 5.96
N LEU A 260 7.18 4.77 6.64
CA LEU A 260 5.89 5.45 6.75
C LEU A 260 6.05 6.83 7.37
N PHE A 261 6.85 6.94 8.43
CA PHE A 261 7.16 8.18 9.10
C PHE A 261 7.86 9.22 8.22
N ILE A 262 8.78 8.79 7.35
CA ILE A 262 9.31 9.66 6.29
C ILE A 262 8.18 10.12 5.34
N ALA A 263 7.27 9.21 4.97
CA ALA A 263 6.17 9.52 4.05
C ALA A 263 5.16 10.54 4.62
N LEU A 264 4.93 10.51 5.93
CA LEU A 264 4.00 11.40 6.61
C LEU A 264 4.49 12.85 6.71
N GLU A 265 5.79 13.10 6.54
CA GLU A 265 6.33 14.47 6.46
C GLU A 265 5.83 15.20 5.21
N ASP A 266 5.63 14.45 4.13
CA ASP A 266 5.17 14.95 2.83
C ASP A 266 3.68 14.66 2.59
N TYR A 267 2.96 14.20 3.62
CA TYR A 267 1.54 13.85 3.56
C TYR A 267 1.22 12.82 2.45
N ASN A 268 2.11 11.84 2.25
CA ASN A 268 1.95 10.80 1.24
C ASN A 268 0.83 9.83 1.65
N ASP A 269 -0.34 9.98 1.03
CA ASP A 269 -1.53 9.17 1.25
C ASP A 269 -1.33 7.71 0.88
N LEU A 270 -0.70 7.41 -0.26
CA LEU A 270 -0.48 6.04 -0.72
C LEU A 270 0.38 5.25 0.27
N ALA A 271 1.39 5.85 0.88
CA ALA A 271 2.20 5.20 1.89
C ALA A 271 1.39 4.84 3.15
N LEU A 272 0.54 5.77 3.63
CA LEU A 272 -0.36 5.50 4.75
C LEU A 272 -1.36 4.39 4.41
N VAL A 273 -2.01 4.48 3.23
CA VAL A 273 -2.95 3.48 2.74
C VAL A 273 -2.29 2.11 2.67
N THR A 274 -1.07 2.05 2.12
CA THR A 274 -0.32 0.80 1.99
C THR A 274 -0.05 0.17 3.34
N TYR A 275 0.43 0.95 4.31
CA TYR A 275 0.71 0.43 5.64
C TYR A 275 -0.57 -0.07 6.32
N VAL A 276 -1.59 0.78 6.41
CA VAL A 276 -2.84 0.47 7.13
C VAL A 276 -3.57 -0.70 6.48
N ALA A 277 -3.75 -0.68 5.16
CA ALA A 277 -4.43 -1.76 4.46
C ALA A 277 -3.73 -3.11 4.65
N ASN A 278 -2.39 -3.15 4.59
CA ASN A 278 -1.66 -4.40 4.81
C ASN A 278 -1.74 -4.88 6.26
N VAL A 279 -1.59 -3.98 7.24
CA VAL A 279 -1.62 -4.33 8.66
C VAL A 279 -3.02 -4.80 9.09
N SER A 280 -4.07 -4.16 8.59
CA SER A 280 -5.45 -4.49 8.96
C SER A 280 -6.00 -5.72 8.24
N SER A 281 -5.62 -5.96 6.98
CA SER A 281 -6.27 -7.00 6.16
C SER A 281 -5.49 -8.31 6.01
N ASP A 282 -4.17 -8.30 6.20
CA ASP A 282 -3.36 -9.52 6.11
C ASP A 282 -3.47 -10.29 7.44
N GLU A 283 -3.92 -11.55 7.39
CA GLU A 283 -4.08 -12.41 8.58
C GLU A 283 -2.79 -12.49 9.41
N LEU A 284 -1.63 -12.62 8.75
CA LEU A 284 -0.36 -12.76 9.46
C LEU A 284 0.04 -11.46 10.16
N LEU A 285 -0.17 -10.31 9.49
CA LEU A 285 0.11 -8.99 10.06
C LEU A 285 -0.95 -8.53 11.05
N SER A 286 -2.20 -8.96 10.96
CA SER A 286 -3.25 -8.56 11.90
C SER A 286 -3.27 -9.41 13.16
N GLU A 287 -2.81 -10.66 13.10
CA GLU A 287 -2.87 -11.60 14.22
C GLU A 287 -1.51 -11.90 14.85
N GLN A 288 -0.55 -12.48 14.12
CA GLN A 288 0.71 -13.00 14.69
C GLN A 288 1.90 -12.05 14.58
N LEU A 289 1.81 -11.01 13.75
CA LEU A 289 2.82 -9.97 13.59
C LEU A 289 2.22 -8.57 13.78
N ASN A 290 1.11 -8.47 14.52
CA ASN A 290 0.41 -7.19 14.71
C ASN A 290 1.34 -6.15 15.32
N PRO A 291 1.63 -5.06 14.58
CA PRO A 291 2.51 -4.02 15.04
C PRO A 291 2.08 -3.43 16.40
N GLN A 292 0.78 -3.40 16.70
CA GLN A 292 0.24 -2.77 17.91
C GLN A 292 0.85 -3.32 19.20
N TRP A 293 0.96 -4.63 19.31
CA TRP A 293 1.58 -5.26 20.46
C TRP A 293 3.04 -5.64 20.20
N LEU A 294 3.42 -5.90 18.96
CA LEU A 294 4.77 -6.36 18.64
C LEU A 294 5.82 -5.24 18.72
N LEU A 295 5.42 -4.00 18.43
CA LEU A 295 6.28 -2.83 18.49
C LEU A 295 6.11 -2.04 19.80
N GLN A 296 5.27 -2.53 20.73
CA GLN A 296 5.06 -1.86 22.01
C GLN A 296 6.39 -1.76 22.79
N GLY A 297 6.80 -0.53 23.11
CA GLY A 297 8.05 -0.25 23.83
C GLY A 297 9.31 -0.22 22.95
N PHE A 298 9.16 -0.20 21.62
CA PHE A 298 10.25 -0.06 20.65
C PHE A 298 10.30 1.33 20.01
N ASP A 299 9.73 2.34 20.67
CA ASP A 299 9.65 3.72 20.19
C ASP A 299 11.05 4.30 19.92
N ASP A 300 12.02 3.97 20.79
CA ASP A 300 13.41 4.41 20.67
C ASP A 300 14.08 3.80 19.43
N GLU A 301 13.87 2.52 19.16
CA GLU A 301 14.41 1.85 17.96
C GLU A 301 13.75 2.35 16.67
N ILE A 302 12.44 2.62 16.69
CA ILE A 302 11.75 3.25 15.56
C ILE A 302 12.32 4.64 15.30
N SER A 303 12.53 5.42 16.36
CA SER A 303 13.09 6.78 16.26
C SER A 303 14.54 6.77 15.77
N GLN A 304 15.34 5.84 16.26
CA GLN A 304 16.70 5.64 15.79
C GLN A 304 16.71 5.26 14.29
N ARG A 305 15.87 4.29 13.88
CA ARG A 305 15.83 3.84 12.48
C ARG A 305 15.34 4.94 11.54
N TYR A 306 14.31 5.69 11.93
CA TYR A 306 13.85 6.86 11.19
C TYR A 306 15.00 7.87 11.00
N LYS A 307 15.72 8.21 12.07
CA LYS A 307 16.86 9.14 12.00
C LYS A 307 17.99 8.62 11.09
N GLU A 308 18.35 7.34 11.20
CA GLU A 308 19.38 6.72 10.36
C GLU A 308 19.02 6.83 8.86
N LEU A 309 17.75 6.62 8.52
CA LEU A 309 17.25 6.72 7.16
C LEU A 309 17.27 8.18 6.67
N THR A 310 16.75 9.13 7.46
CA THR A 310 16.71 10.54 7.06
C THR A 310 18.10 11.17 6.97
N ASP A 311 19.01 10.86 7.90
CA ASP A 311 20.41 11.30 7.84
C ASP A 311 21.13 10.74 6.59
N ASN A 312 20.83 9.51 6.18
CA ASN A 312 21.38 8.92 4.96
C ASN A 312 20.81 9.60 3.70
N ILE A 313 19.50 9.85 3.66
CA ILE A 313 18.85 10.56 2.54
C ILE A 313 19.44 11.97 2.41
N ALA A 314 19.52 12.72 3.51
CA ALA A 314 20.07 14.07 3.54
C ALA A 314 21.51 14.11 3.03
N ARG A 315 22.35 13.18 3.49
CA ARG A 315 23.75 13.07 3.03
C ARG A 315 23.85 12.79 1.54
N LYS A 316 23.00 11.90 1.00
CA LYS A 316 22.99 11.61 -0.44
C LYS A 316 22.53 12.82 -1.26
N ARG A 317 21.51 13.55 -0.78
CA ARG A 317 21.02 14.79 -1.39
C ARG A 317 22.12 15.85 -1.44
N GLU A 318 22.80 16.09 -0.31
CA GLU A 318 23.93 17.03 -0.22
C GLU A 318 25.06 16.65 -1.18
N ASN A 319 25.49 15.37 -1.18
CA ASN A 319 26.56 14.90 -2.05
C ASN A 319 26.23 15.03 -3.55
N ASN A 320 24.96 14.94 -3.91
CA ASN A 320 24.51 15.01 -5.30
C ASN A 320 24.01 16.40 -5.69
N GLY A 321 24.02 17.38 -4.79
CA GLY A 321 23.48 18.72 -5.03
C GLY A 321 21.98 18.74 -5.31
N ILE A 322 21.23 17.81 -4.73
CA ILE A 322 19.77 17.69 -4.88
C ILE A 322 19.10 18.50 -3.78
N ASP A 323 18.32 19.51 -4.16
CA ASP A 323 17.40 20.19 -3.25
C ASP A 323 15.99 19.60 -3.41
N VAL A 324 15.28 19.44 -2.30
CA VAL A 324 13.95 18.83 -2.27
C VAL A 324 12.98 19.80 -1.60
N GLU A 325 11.97 20.20 -2.36
CA GLU A 325 10.85 21.01 -1.91
C GLU A 325 10.08 20.32 -0.77
N ARG A 326 9.62 21.14 0.18
CA ARG A 326 8.76 20.68 1.29
C ARG A 326 7.30 20.70 0.84
N ALA A 327 6.51 19.79 1.39
CA ALA A 327 5.07 19.76 1.14
C ALA A 327 4.41 21.12 1.43
N PRO A 328 3.64 21.66 0.46
CA PRO A 328 2.81 22.83 0.70
C PRO A 328 1.80 22.56 1.83
N PRO A 329 1.51 23.54 2.71
CA PRO A 329 0.52 23.38 3.79
C PRO A 329 -0.87 22.93 3.32
N GLU A 330 -1.24 23.26 2.10
CA GLU A 330 -2.50 22.90 1.46
C GLU A 330 -2.63 21.38 1.24
N VAL A 331 -1.53 20.68 0.99
CA VAL A 331 -1.51 19.21 0.83
C VAL A 331 -1.91 18.52 2.14
N LYS A 332 -1.55 19.10 3.30
CA LYS A 332 -2.00 18.60 4.62
C LYS A 332 -3.52 18.57 4.74
N GLN A 333 -4.19 19.60 4.21
CA GLN A 333 -5.66 19.68 4.28
C GLN A 333 -6.29 18.57 3.44
N LEU A 334 -5.76 18.32 2.25
CA LEU A 334 -6.22 17.21 1.39
C LEU A 334 -5.99 15.83 2.04
N PHE A 335 -4.85 15.66 2.71
CA PHE A 335 -4.54 14.43 3.45
C PHE A 335 -5.52 14.14 4.60
N SER A 336 -6.19 15.16 5.15
CA SER A 336 -7.19 15.00 6.22
C SER A 336 -8.37 14.13 5.79
N ARG A 337 -8.71 14.11 4.50
CA ARG A 337 -9.73 13.22 3.93
C ARG A 337 -9.34 11.74 4.07
N VAL A 338 -8.08 11.43 3.78
CA VAL A 338 -7.54 10.06 3.87
C VAL A 338 -7.49 9.61 5.33
N LEU A 339 -7.03 10.48 6.23
CA LEU A 339 -7.07 10.22 7.67
C LEU A 339 -8.50 9.96 8.17
N ALA A 340 -9.47 10.75 7.73
CA ALA A 340 -10.86 10.56 8.12
C ALA A 340 -11.40 9.18 7.72
N SER A 341 -11.02 8.67 6.53
CA SER A 341 -11.37 7.31 6.12
C SER A 341 -10.81 6.27 7.10
N PHE A 342 -9.53 6.36 7.44
CA PHE A 342 -8.90 5.40 8.34
C PHE A 342 -9.33 5.53 9.80
N TYR A 343 -9.65 6.73 10.27
CA TYR A 343 -10.28 6.88 11.59
C TYR A 343 -11.65 6.19 11.68
N ARG A 344 -12.34 5.99 10.55
CA ARG A 344 -13.61 5.24 10.51
C ARG A 344 -13.42 3.74 10.37
N SER A 345 -12.47 3.28 9.55
CA SER A 345 -12.29 1.85 9.27
C SER A 345 -11.24 1.15 10.13
N ASP A 346 -10.16 1.84 10.50
CA ASP A 346 -8.91 1.27 11.01
C ASP A 346 -8.33 2.08 12.18
N ARG A 347 -9.21 2.65 13.01
CA ARG A 347 -8.85 3.57 14.11
C ARG A 347 -7.71 3.09 14.99
N ASN A 348 -7.70 1.81 15.36
CA ASN A 348 -6.68 1.23 16.24
C ASN A 348 -5.27 1.33 15.64
N VAL A 349 -5.13 1.20 14.31
CA VAL A 349 -3.83 1.31 13.63
C VAL A 349 -3.38 2.76 13.62
N ILE A 350 -4.29 3.72 13.38
CA ILE A 350 -3.98 5.15 13.39
C ILE A 350 -3.61 5.63 14.80
N GLU A 351 -4.35 5.21 15.83
CA GLU A 351 -4.03 5.55 17.22
C GLU A 351 -2.67 4.98 17.63
N GLN A 352 -2.36 3.74 17.24
CA GLN A 352 -1.04 3.18 17.46
C GLN A 352 0.07 4.02 16.80
N LEU A 353 -0.12 4.45 15.56
CA LEU A 353 0.87 5.29 14.87
C LEU A 353 1.09 6.63 15.58
N ASN A 354 0.03 7.22 16.16
CA ASN A 354 0.12 8.44 16.98
C ASN A 354 0.85 8.22 18.32
N ASP A 355 0.78 7.01 18.89
CA ASP A 355 1.41 6.70 20.17
C ASP A 355 2.95 6.67 20.07
N PHE A 356 3.50 6.38 18.88
CA PHE A 356 4.93 6.42 18.63
C PHE A 356 5.46 7.86 18.68
N LYS A 357 6.36 8.14 19.63
CA LYS A 357 6.90 9.49 19.90
C LYS A 357 7.92 10.00 18.87
N THR A 358 7.97 9.39 17.69
CA THR A 358 9.09 9.53 16.76
C THR A 358 9.07 10.85 15.98
N ILE A 359 7.90 11.43 15.70
CA ILE A 359 7.81 12.65 14.88
C ILE A 359 6.76 13.63 15.44
N SER A 360 7.13 14.90 15.62
CA SER A 360 6.17 15.97 15.96
C SER A 360 5.43 16.57 14.76
N SER A 361 5.88 16.31 13.53
CA SER A 361 5.31 16.84 12.27
C SER A 361 4.23 15.94 11.67
N ALA A 362 4.25 14.63 11.95
CA ALA A 362 3.23 13.66 11.56
C ALA A 362 2.09 13.64 12.59
N ASP A 363 1.48 14.79 12.85
CA ASP A 363 0.28 14.87 13.66
C ASP A 363 -0.88 14.18 12.92
N LEU A 364 -1.07 12.89 13.20
CA LEU A 364 -2.19 12.11 12.68
C LEU A 364 -3.41 12.25 13.59
N SER A 365 -3.42 13.18 14.54
CA SER A 365 -4.60 13.39 15.39
C SER A 365 -5.78 13.91 14.59
N VAL A 366 -6.98 13.80 15.17
CA VAL A 366 -8.21 14.29 14.56
C VAL A 366 -8.21 15.82 14.58
N SER A 367 -7.83 16.41 13.45
CA SER A 367 -7.97 17.84 13.20
C SER A 367 -9.44 18.25 12.96
N PRO A 368 -9.79 19.55 13.02
CA PRO A 368 -11.11 20.03 12.62
C PRO A 368 -11.52 19.60 11.21
N CYS A 369 -10.59 19.55 10.25
CA CYS A 369 -10.89 19.06 8.90
C CYS A 369 -11.11 17.55 8.87
N THR A 370 -10.30 16.78 9.60
CA THR A 370 -10.50 15.33 9.74
C THR A 370 -11.89 15.04 10.29
N GLU A 371 -12.33 15.76 11.33
CA GLU A 371 -13.67 15.60 11.92
C GLU A 371 -14.77 15.93 10.91
N ARG A 372 -14.68 17.06 10.19
CA ARG A 372 -15.67 17.41 9.14
C ARG A 372 -15.78 16.33 8.06
N HIS A 373 -14.67 15.72 7.66
CA HIS A 373 -14.69 14.60 6.72
C HIS A 373 -15.33 13.35 7.32
N ILE A 374 -15.05 13.01 8.59
CA ILE A 374 -15.69 11.89 9.30
C ILE A 374 -17.22 12.07 9.31
N GLU A 375 -17.69 13.26 9.71
CA GLU A 375 -19.12 13.59 9.73
C GLU A 375 -19.78 13.43 8.36
N ARG A 376 -19.10 13.86 7.29
CA ARG A 376 -19.62 13.72 5.92
C ARG A 376 -19.72 12.25 5.51
N LEU A 377 -18.70 11.45 5.78
CA LEU A 377 -18.71 10.01 5.48
C LEU A 377 -19.85 9.29 6.23
N VAL A 378 -20.10 9.65 7.49
CA VAL A 378 -21.24 9.13 8.26
C VAL A 378 -22.58 9.53 7.64
N LYS A 379 -22.73 10.77 7.15
CA LYS A 379 -23.96 11.22 6.48
C LYS A 379 -24.24 10.42 5.19
N ILE A 380 -23.19 10.14 4.40
CA ILE A 380 -23.32 9.40 3.13
C ILE A 380 -23.77 7.96 3.37
N GLU A 381 -23.29 7.29 4.42
CA GLU A 381 -23.68 5.89 4.71
C GLU A 381 -25.10 5.72 5.25
N ASN A 382 -25.66 6.78 5.84
CA ASN A 382 -27.02 6.76 6.38
C ASN A 382 -28.09 7.15 5.35
N GLN A 383 -27.69 7.45 4.11
CA GLN A 383 -28.55 7.68 2.96
C GLN A 383 -28.67 6.40 2.14
#